data_AF-A0A8F5C0J7-F1
#
_entry.id   AF-A0A8F5C0J7-F1
#
_cell.length_a   1.000
_cell.length_b   1.000
_cell.length_c   1.000
_cell.angle_alpha   90.00
_cell.angle_beta   90.00
_cell.angle_gamma   90.00
#
_symmetry.space_group_name_H-M   'P 1'
#
loop_
_entity.id
_entity.type
_entity.pdbx_description
1 polymer ?
#
loop_
_entity_poly.entity_id
_entity_poly.type
_entity_poly.pdbx_seq_one_letter_code
_entity_poly.pdbx_strand_id
1 'polypeptide(L)'
;MSRSQTTKLVFIPVIDEMTYEFNLRDNKIDSVTIKHKSSMSSSGQQISTFQLVNGKASLYFEIDNNANIIKKFNNIFVLFGVVASINNSKIKMQLTLNPCDYVRGFVFKISDLSQLNNIFDNCVLLEISKKSFAIINRKDDIDNSDKVSGCITQENNTISIYTGNAEIKSVDKQYIQVKNNTQPVDIKQDEWKVFKYLTPKL
;
A
#
# COMPACT_ATOMS: atom_id res chain seq x y z
N MET A 1 -8.46 32.36 -1.92
CA MET A 1 -7.26 31.84 -1.22
C MET A 1 -7.09 30.38 -1.58
N SER A 2 -6.10 30.05 -2.41
CA SER A 2 -5.76 28.67 -2.76
C SER A 2 -5.20 27.98 -1.51
N ARG A 3 -5.94 27.03 -0.93
CA ARG A 3 -5.37 26.15 0.10
C ARG A 3 -4.26 25.36 -0.59
N SER A 4 -3.01 25.65 -0.24
CA SER A 4 -1.87 24.78 -0.51
C SER A 4 -2.26 23.35 -0.10
N GLN A 5 -2.46 22.46 -1.07
CA GLN A 5 -2.75 21.06 -0.78
C GLN A 5 -1.48 20.44 -0.19
N THR A 6 -1.47 20.22 1.13
CA THR A 6 -0.36 19.57 1.81
C THR A 6 -0.22 18.15 1.30
N THR A 7 0.86 17.91 0.55
CA THR A 7 1.17 16.59 0.03
C THR A 7 1.97 15.80 1.06
N LYS A 8 1.63 14.53 1.29
CA LYS A 8 2.39 13.64 2.19
C LYS A 8 2.79 12.35 1.48
N LEU A 9 3.95 11.81 1.87
CA LEU A 9 4.28 10.40 1.61
C LEU A 9 3.47 9.54 2.57
N VAL A 10 2.70 8.59 2.06
CA VAL A 10 1.83 7.72 2.86
C VAL A 10 2.17 6.27 2.57
N PHE A 11 2.51 5.52 3.61
CA PHE A 11 2.66 4.07 3.53
C PHE A 11 1.29 3.40 3.49
N ILE A 12 1.04 2.64 2.43
CA ILE A 12 -0.16 1.82 2.30
C ILE A 12 0.29 0.36 2.21
N PRO A 13 -0.10 -0.49 3.18
CA PRO A 13 0.28 -1.89 3.18
C PRO A 13 -0.42 -2.61 2.05
N VAL A 14 0.22 -3.64 1.49
CA VAL A 14 -0.36 -4.54 0.50
C VAL A 14 -0.73 -5.84 1.20
N ILE A 15 -2.03 -6.07 1.34
CA ILE A 15 -2.60 -7.21 2.09
C ILE A 15 -3.67 -7.92 1.25
N ASP A 16 -4.01 -9.16 1.62
CA ASP A 16 -5.11 -9.87 0.97
C ASP A 16 -6.45 -9.17 1.21
N GLU A 17 -7.42 -9.52 0.37
CA GLU A 17 -8.78 -8.97 0.36
C GLU A 17 -8.87 -7.50 -0.07
N MET A 18 -7.73 -6.85 -0.29
CA MET A 18 -7.62 -5.54 -0.93
C MET A 18 -6.96 -5.67 -2.29
N THR A 19 -7.60 -5.16 -3.33
CA THR A 19 -7.02 -5.04 -4.67
C THR A 19 -6.43 -3.63 -4.85
N TYR A 20 -5.17 -3.58 -5.25
CA TYR A 20 -4.41 -2.37 -5.56
C TYR A 20 -4.27 -2.25 -7.07
N GLU A 21 -5.13 -1.44 -7.69
CA GLU A 21 -5.16 -1.24 -9.14
C GLU A 21 -4.42 0.04 -9.52
N PHE A 22 -3.25 -0.10 -10.14
CA PHE A 22 -2.42 0.99 -10.65
C PHE A 22 -2.82 1.30 -12.09
N ASN A 23 -3.24 2.53 -12.35
CA ASN A 23 -3.62 2.99 -13.68
C ASN A 23 -2.49 3.83 -14.28
N LEU A 24 -1.84 3.28 -15.29
CA LEU A 24 -0.69 3.86 -15.96
C LEU A 24 -1.10 4.51 -17.28
N ARG A 25 -0.47 5.66 -17.55
CA ARG A 25 -0.50 6.40 -18.81
C ARG A 25 0.89 7.01 -19.03
N ASP A 26 1.46 6.81 -20.21
CA ASP A 26 2.74 7.39 -20.62
C ASP A 26 3.88 7.20 -19.59
N ASN A 27 4.04 5.96 -19.08
CA ASN A 27 5.03 5.58 -18.06
C ASN A 27 4.87 6.30 -16.69
N LYS A 28 3.70 6.89 -16.44
CA LYS A 28 3.30 7.43 -15.15
C LYS A 28 2.08 6.68 -14.64
N ILE A 29 2.00 6.49 -13.34
CA ILE A 29 0.81 6.08 -12.61
C ILE A 29 0.01 7.35 -12.39
N ASP A 30 -1.09 7.48 -13.13
CA ASP A 30 -2.04 8.57 -12.96
C ASP A 30 -2.74 8.42 -11.60
N SER A 31 -3.29 7.22 -11.37
CA SER A 31 -4.06 6.92 -10.16
C SER A 31 -3.83 5.51 -9.63
N VAL A 32 -4.13 5.35 -8.35
CA VAL A 32 -4.29 4.03 -7.73
C VAL A 32 -5.71 3.93 -7.20
N THR A 33 -6.40 2.86 -7.60
CA THR A 33 -7.72 2.50 -7.12
C THR A 33 -7.59 1.33 -6.15
N ILE A 34 -8.10 1.51 -4.94
CA ILE A 34 -8.20 0.44 -3.94
C ILE A 34 -9.63 -0.10 -3.96
N LYS A 35 -9.74 -1.43 -4.00
CA LYS A 35 -11.01 -2.16 -3.97
C LYS A 35 -10.96 -3.20 -2.86
N HIS A 36 -12.04 -3.38 -2.12
CA HIS A 36 -12.17 -4.48 -1.19
C HIS A 36 -12.87 -5.66 -1.87
N LYS A 37 -12.40 -6.89 -1.64
CA LYS A 37 -13.06 -8.10 -2.14
C LYS A 37 -14.45 -8.20 -1.49
N SER A 38 -15.49 -8.19 -2.32
CA SER A 38 -16.86 -8.38 -1.87
C SER A 38 -17.37 -9.72 -2.37
N SER A 39 -18.15 -10.43 -1.55
CA SER A 39 -18.85 -11.65 -1.94
C SER A 39 -19.82 -11.43 -3.11
N MET A 40 -20.19 -10.17 -3.40
CA MET A 40 -21.14 -9.80 -4.45
C MET A 40 -20.49 -9.28 -5.74
N SER A 41 -19.16 -9.15 -5.81
CA SER A 41 -18.49 -8.64 -7.00
C SER A 41 -17.15 -9.32 -7.23
N SER A 42 -17.02 -10.00 -8.38
CA SER A 42 -15.75 -10.57 -8.86
C SER A 42 -14.68 -9.50 -9.13
N SER A 43 -15.08 -8.23 -9.30
CA SER A 43 -14.16 -7.10 -9.50
C SER A 43 -13.83 -6.34 -8.20
N GLY A 44 -14.42 -6.75 -7.07
CA GLY A 44 -14.35 -6.04 -5.78
C GLY A 44 -15.24 -4.79 -5.74
N GLN A 45 -15.45 -4.25 -4.54
CA GLN A 45 -16.10 -2.96 -4.33
C GLN A 45 -15.01 -1.89 -4.24
N GLN A 46 -15.07 -0.88 -5.11
CA GLN A 46 -14.17 0.27 -5.01
C GLN A 46 -14.38 1.01 -3.70
N ILE A 47 -13.30 1.21 -2.94
CA ILE A 47 -13.32 1.97 -1.69
C ILE A 47 -12.70 3.35 -1.85
N SER A 48 -11.67 3.50 -2.69
CA SER A 48 -11.04 4.80 -2.95
C SER A 48 -10.26 4.80 -4.26
N THR A 49 -10.13 5.98 -4.86
CA THR A 49 -9.16 6.26 -5.92
C THR A 49 -8.44 7.55 -5.57
N PHE A 50 -7.10 7.53 -5.60
CA PHE A 50 -6.29 8.71 -5.37
C PHE A 50 -5.28 8.90 -6.51
N GLN A 51 -5.01 10.16 -6.81
CA GLN A 51 -4.01 10.55 -7.81
C GLN A 51 -2.63 10.65 -7.14
N LEU A 52 -1.59 10.29 -7.88
CA LEU A 52 -0.22 10.35 -7.36
C LEU A 52 0.45 11.64 -7.80
N VAL A 53 1.11 12.31 -6.84
CA VAL A 53 2.04 13.39 -7.17
C VAL A 53 3.38 12.75 -7.56
N ASN A 54 3.87 13.02 -8.77
CA ASN A 54 5.11 12.42 -9.31
C ASN A 54 5.06 10.87 -9.38
N GLY A 55 3.96 10.31 -9.88
CA GLY A 55 3.77 8.87 -10.04
C GLY A 55 4.62 8.22 -11.14
N LYS A 56 5.94 8.42 -11.22
CA LYS A 56 6.78 7.72 -12.21
C LYS A 56 6.64 6.20 -12.03
N ALA A 57 6.21 5.47 -13.06
CA ALA A 57 5.95 4.04 -12.94
C ALA A 57 7.21 3.25 -12.52
N SER A 58 8.40 3.69 -12.96
CA SER A 58 9.68 3.08 -12.60
C SER A 58 9.97 3.03 -11.10
N LEU A 59 9.38 3.94 -10.30
CA LEU A 59 9.51 3.95 -8.85
C LEU A 59 8.79 2.76 -8.19
N TYR A 60 7.83 2.14 -8.87
CA TYR A 60 6.99 1.06 -8.34
C TYR A 60 7.23 -0.26 -9.10
N PHE A 61 7.43 -0.20 -10.42
CA PHE A 61 7.54 -1.38 -11.28
C PHE A 61 8.62 -1.22 -12.35
N GLU A 62 9.30 -2.32 -12.70
CA GLU A 62 10.02 -2.44 -13.97
C GLU A 62 9.16 -3.23 -14.95
N ILE A 63 8.71 -2.58 -16.02
CA ILE A 63 7.85 -3.17 -17.04
C ILE A 63 8.70 -3.53 -18.26
N ASP A 64 8.61 -4.77 -18.70
CA ASP A 64 9.02 -5.15 -20.05
C ASP A 64 7.89 -4.84 -21.02
N ASN A 65 8.06 -3.76 -21.79
CA ASN A 65 7.04 -3.32 -22.74
C ASN A 65 6.85 -4.29 -23.91
N ASN A 66 7.85 -5.14 -24.22
CA ASN A 66 7.72 -6.11 -25.32
C ASN A 66 6.85 -7.30 -24.91
N ALA A 67 6.98 -7.74 -23.65
CA ALA A 67 6.21 -8.85 -23.09
C ALA A 67 4.97 -8.39 -22.29
N ASN A 68 4.77 -7.08 -22.14
CA ASN A 68 3.74 -6.44 -21.32
C ASN A 68 3.65 -7.06 -19.91
N ILE A 69 4.81 -7.21 -19.25
CA ILE A 69 4.93 -7.89 -17.96
C ILE A 69 5.79 -7.09 -16.98
N ILE A 70 5.39 -7.06 -15.72
CA ILE A 70 6.17 -6.54 -14.61
C ILE A 70 7.25 -7.56 -14.26
N LYS A 71 8.51 -7.17 -14.48
CA LYS A 71 9.69 -7.98 -14.17
C LYS A 71 10.08 -7.93 -12.70
N LYS A 72 9.75 -6.83 -12.03
CA LYS A 72 10.22 -6.50 -10.68
C LYS A 72 9.39 -5.38 -10.05
N PHE A 73 9.15 -5.48 -8.75
CA PHE A 73 8.64 -4.39 -7.92
C PHE A 73 9.79 -3.60 -7.28
N ASN A 74 9.73 -2.27 -7.35
CA ASN A 74 10.71 -1.37 -6.76
C ASN A 74 10.15 -0.66 -5.54
N ASN A 75 11.05 -0.19 -4.68
CA ASN A 75 10.75 0.59 -3.49
C ASN A 75 9.61 -0.01 -2.64
N ILE A 76 9.70 -1.29 -2.32
CA ILE A 76 8.76 -1.93 -1.40
C ILE A 76 9.21 -1.62 0.02
N PHE A 77 8.37 -0.90 0.75
CA PHE A 77 8.63 -0.52 2.13
C PHE A 77 8.20 -1.63 3.07
N VAL A 78 9.01 -1.86 4.10
CA VAL A 78 8.76 -2.83 5.18
C VAL A 78 8.74 -2.07 6.49
N LEU A 79 7.61 -2.09 7.18
CA LEU A 79 7.47 -1.56 8.53
C LEU A 79 7.44 -2.73 9.52
N PHE A 80 8.32 -2.70 10.52
CA PHE A 80 8.39 -3.70 11.59
C PHE A 80 7.61 -3.25 12.83
N GLY A 81 7.26 -4.20 13.71
CA GLY A 81 6.50 -3.91 14.93
C GLY A 81 5.02 -3.64 14.69
N VAL A 82 4.47 -4.13 13.57
CA VAL A 82 3.08 -3.91 13.15
C VAL A 82 2.45 -5.16 12.56
N VAL A 83 1.13 -5.26 12.70
CA VAL A 83 0.27 -6.22 12.01
C VAL A 83 -0.78 -5.49 11.18
N ALA A 84 -1.26 -6.13 10.12
CA ALA A 84 -2.35 -5.61 9.30
C ALA A 84 -3.44 -6.65 9.08
N SER A 85 -4.69 -6.19 9.06
CA SER A 85 -5.88 -7.00 8.80
C SER A 85 -6.97 -6.16 8.13
N ILE A 86 -8.12 -6.79 7.86
CA ILE A 86 -9.30 -6.11 7.36
C ILE A 86 -10.32 -5.96 8.49
N ASN A 87 -10.87 -4.75 8.63
CA ASN A 87 -12.04 -4.48 9.45
C ASN A 87 -13.02 -3.62 8.65
N ASN A 88 -14.28 -4.05 8.53
CA ASN A 88 -15.33 -3.31 7.81
C ASN A 88 -14.90 -2.85 6.39
N SER A 89 -14.29 -3.75 5.60
CA SER A 89 -13.77 -3.45 4.26
C SER A 89 -12.66 -2.40 4.20
N LYS A 90 -12.00 -2.11 5.33
CA LYS A 90 -10.88 -1.18 5.45
C LYS A 90 -9.66 -1.85 6.06
N ILE A 91 -8.50 -1.30 5.77
CA ILE A 91 -7.23 -1.76 6.32
C ILE A 91 -7.15 -1.34 7.78
N LYS A 92 -7.04 -2.30 8.69
CA LYS A 92 -6.69 -2.08 10.09
C LYS A 92 -5.21 -2.35 10.26
N MET A 93 -4.45 -1.40 10.82
CA MET A 93 -3.02 -1.57 11.09
C MET A 93 -2.76 -1.25 12.56
N GLN A 94 -2.21 -2.19 13.30
CA GLN A 94 -1.99 -2.06 14.74
C GLN A 94 -0.51 -2.20 15.06
N LEU A 95 -0.05 -1.48 16.08
CA LEU A 95 1.30 -1.71 16.60
C LEU A 95 1.30 -3.00 17.41
N THR A 96 2.37 -3.76 17.30
CA THR A 96 2.70 -4.85 18.24
C THR A 96 3.99 -4.55 19.00
N LEU A 97 4.84 -3.69 18.42
CA LEU A 97 6.21 -3.41 18.87
C LEU A 97 7.11 -4.66 18.94
N ASN A 98 6.65 -5.78 18.38
CA ASN A 98 7.44 -6.99 18.22
C ASN A 98 8.25 -6.90 16.91
N PRO A 99 9.59 -6.94 16.96
CA PRO A 99 10.44 -6.78 15.77
C PRO A 99 10.28 -7.92 14.75
N CYS A 100 9.70 -9.06 15.14
CA CYS A 100 9.40 -10.16 14.22
C CYS A 100 8.15 -9.89 13.37
N ASP A 101 7.28 -8.97 13.81
CA ASP A 101 6.08 -8.60 13.07
C ASP A 101 6.43 -7.54 12.04
N TYR A 102 5.91 -7.69 10.83
CA TYR A 102 6.14 -6.76 9.75
C TYR A 102 4.99 -6.73 8.76
N VAL A 103 4.83 -5.58 8.12
CA VAL A 103 3.90 -5.40 7.01
C VAL A 103 4.64 -4.73 5.86
N ARG A 104 4.40 -5.22 4.64
CA ARG A 104 5.01 -4.69 3.42
C ARG A 104 4.00 -3.92 2.59
N GLY A 105 4.47 -2.94 1.83
CA GLY A 105 3.61 -2.17 0.95
C GLY A 105 4.35 -1.11 0.16
N PHE A 106 3.59 -0.17 -0.36
CA PHE A 106 4.11 0.95 -1.15
C PHE A 106 3.99 2.25 -0.38
N VAL A 107 4.83 3.22 -0.76
CA VAL A 107 4.69 4.60 -0.31
C VAL A 107 4.23 5.45 -1.48
N PHE A 108 3.15 6.19 -1.25
CA PHE A 108 2.52 7.05 -2.24
C PHE A 108 2.60 8.51 -1.83
N LYS A 109 2.89 9.39 -2.77
CA LYS A 109 2.84 10.83 -2.55
C LYS A 109 1.42 11.34 -2.89
N ILE A 110 0.62 11.63 -1.86
CA ILE A 110 -0.83 11.92 -1.95
C ILE A 110 -1.12 13.35 -1.48
N SER A 111 -1.93 14.10 -2.24
CA SER A 111 -2.35 15.47 -1.90
C SER A 111 -3.71 15.54 -1.21
N ASP A 112 -4.65 14.64 -1.53
CA ASP A 112 -5.95 14.53 -0.88
C ASP A 112 -5.94 13.41 0.17
N LEU A 113 -5.59 13.79 1.41
CA LEU A 113 -5.54 12.84 2.52
C LEU A 113 -6.92 12.38 3.00
N SER A 114 -8.02 13.02 2.59
CA SER A 114 -9.37 12.60 2.98
C SER A 114 -9.71 11.20 2.44
N GLN A 115 -9.08 10.80 1.32
CA GLN A 115 -9.20 9.46 0.73
C GLN A 115 -8.74 8.35 1.68
N LEU A 116 -7.81 8.65 2.61
CA LEU A 116 -7.31 7.66 3.57
C LEU A 116 -8.40 7.16 4.51
N ASN A 117 -9.43 7.97 4.79
CA ASN A 117 -10.56 7.57 5.64
C ASN A 117 -11.39 6.45 5.03
N ASN A 118 -11.35 6.29 3.70
CA ASN A 118 -12.01 5.20 3.00
C ASN A 118 -11.15 3.95 2.91
N ILE A 119 -9.82 4.09 3.00
CA ILE A 119 -8.86 3.00 2.89
C ILE A 119 -8.60 2.35 4.26
N PHE A 120 -8.50 3.16 5.33
CA PHE A 120 -8.07 2.70 6.64
C PHE A 120 -9.16 2.80 7.70
N ASP A 121 -9.14 1.83 8.62
CA ASP A 121 -10.04 1.76 9.76
C ASP A 121 -9.52 2.60 10.93
N ASN A 122 -10.39 3.49 11.44
CA ASN A 122 -10.15 4.46 12.52
C ASN A 122 -8.70 4.99 12.58
N CYS A 123 -8.28 5.63 11.50
CA CYS A 123 -6.89 5.97 11.23
C CYS A 123 -6.38 7.17 12.03
N VAL A 124 -5.23 7.00 12.71
CA VAL A 124 -4.35 8.11 13.11
C VAL A 124 -3.12 8.10 12.22
N LEU A 125 -2.85 9.25 11.59
CA LEU A 125 -1.71 9.42 10.70
C LEU A 125 -0.47 9.85 11.49
N LEU A 126 0.48 8.92 11.66
CA LEU A 126 1.74 9.16 12.37
C LEU A 126 2.86 9.47 11.40
N GLU A 127 3.74 10.41 11.74
CA GLU A 127 4.96 10.64 10.97
C GLU A 127 6.07 9.71 11.44
N ILE A 128 6.46 8.77 10.58
CA ILE A 128 7.48 7.77 10.85
C ILE A 128 8.74 8.16 10.06
N SER A 129 9.91 8.09 10.70
CA SER A 129 11.18 8.31 9.99
C SER A 129 11.31 7.32 8.83
N LYS A 130 11.68 7.80 7.64
CA LYS A 130 11.95 6.96 6.46
C LYS A 130 13.05 5.93 6.75
N LYS A 131 13.95 6.23 7.71
CA LYS A 131 15.01 5.31 8.17
C LYS A 131 14.49 4.14 9.01
N SER A 132 13.26 4.20 9.52
CA SER A 132 12.63 3.10 10.26
C SER A 132 12.09 1.99 9.33
N PHE A 133 12.06 2.22 8.02
CA PHE A 133 11.63 1.24 7.04
C PHE A 133 12.83 0.53 6.41
N ALA A 134 12.75 -0.78 6.25
CA ALA A 134 13.56 -1.44 5.23
C ALA A 134 12.92 -1.17 3.85
N ILE A 135 13.74 -1.02 2.81
CA ILE A 135 13.27 -0.76 1.45
C ILE A 135 13.87 -1.83 0.53
N ILE A 136 13.04 -2.75 0.07
CA ILE A 136 13.44 -3.80 -0.88
C ILE A 136 13.44 -3.18 -2.29
N ASN A 137 14.46 -3.52 -3.08
CA ASN A 137 14.60 -3.06 -4.47
C ASN A 137 14.56 -1.53 -4.59
N ARG A 138 15.36 -0.84 -3.76
CA ARG A 138 15.45 0.62 -3.77
C ARG A 138 15.84 1.10 -5.18
N LYS A 139 15.06 2.03 -5.74
CA LYS A 139 15.28 2.62 -7.06
C LYS A 139 14.86 4.08 -7.05
N ASP A 140 15.84 4.97 -7.16
CA ASP A 140 15.67 6.42 -6.98
C ASP A 140 14.97 6.77 -5.65
N ASP A 141 15.02 8.03 -5.26
CA ASP A 141 14.20 8.49 -4.15
C ASP A 141 12.80 8.86 -4.65
N ILE A 142 11.77 8.24 -4.07
CA ILE A 142 10.36 8.58 -4.35
C ILE A 142 10.11 10.07 -4.09
N ASP A 143 10.73 10.59 -3.03
CA ASP A 143 10.69 11.99 -2.62
C ASP A 143 11.83 12.26 -1.60
N ASN A 144 12.19 13.54 -1.47
CA ASN A 144 13.26 14.03 -0.59
C ASN A 144 12.85 14.10 0.89
N SER A 145 11.58 13.84 1.23
CA SER A 145 11.11 13.77 2.62
C SER A 145 11.85 12.68 3.40
N ASP A 146 12.28 13.04 4.61
CA ASP A 146 12.87 12.14 5.60
C ASP A 146 11.80 11.40 6.42
N LYS A 147 10.51 11.73 6.22
CA LYS A 147 9.37 11.13 6.90
C LYS A 147 8.38 10.50 5.93
N VAL A 148 7.78 9.40 6.36
CA VAL A 148 6.66 8.70 5.72
C VAL A 148 5.52 8.65 6.73
N SER A 149 4.33 9.05 6.31
CA SER A 149 3.14 8.94 7.13
C SER A 149 2.61 7.50 7.12
N GLY A 150 2.44 6.91 8.29
CA GLY A 150 1.82 5.60 8.48
C GLY A 150 0.45 5.77 9.14
N CYS A 151 -0.56 5.10 8.61
CA CYS A 151 -1.85 5.04 9.28
C CYS A 151 -1.84 3.91 10.32
N ILE A 152 -2.04 4.24 11.60
CA ILE A 152 -2.20 3.27 12.68
C ILE A 152 -3.59 3.43 13.27
N THR A 153 -4.28 2.32 13.51
CA THR A 153 -5.63 2.31 14.04
C THR A 153 -5.64 2.80 15.49
N GLN A 154 -6.63 3.62 15.82
CA GLN A 154 -6.92 4.12 17.15
C GLN A 154 -8.15 3.40 17.73
N GLU A 155 -8.21 3.22 19.04
CA GLU A 155 -9.36 2.72 19.77
C GLU A 155 -9.51 3.58 21.03
N ASN A 156 -10.71 4.10 21.32
CA ASN A 156 -10.95 4.98 22.49
C ASN A 156 -9.98 6.16 22.62
N ASN A 157 -9.66 6.81 21.50
CA ASN A 157 -8.69 7.90 21.40
C ASN A 157 -7.22 7.54 21.73
N THR A 158 -6.86 6.26 21.83
CA THR A 158 -5.47 5.81 22.00
C THR A 158 -5.02 4.92 20.84
N ILE A 159 -3.71 4.90 20.57
CA ILE A 159 -3.14 4.01 19.54
C ILE A 159 -3.44 2.56 19.93
N SER A 160 -4.04 1.81 19.01
CA SER A 160 -4.37 0.41 19.25
C SER A 160 -3.11 -0.46 19.21
N ILE A 161 -2.90 -1.23 20.27
CA ILE A 161 -1.82 -2.20 20.41
C ILE A 161 -2.40 -3.60 20.31
N TYR A 162 -1.88 -4.42 19.40
CA TYR A 162 -2.23 -5.82 19.30
C TYR A 162 -1.21 -6.67 20.07
N THR A 163 -1.70 -7.47 21.02
CA THR A 163 -0.89 -8.33 21.90
C THR A 163 -1.16 -9.82 21.69
N GLY A 164 -1.96 -10.18 20.67
CA GLY A 164 -2.27 -11.57 20.36
C GLY A 164 -1.21 -12.23 19.49
N ASN A 165 -1.48 -13.47 19.07
CA ASN A 165 -0.61 -14.21 18.16
C ASN A 165 -0.85 -13.76 16.71
N ALA A 166 0.23 -13.51 15.98
CA ALA A 166 0.16 -13.21 14.55
C ALA A 166 0.65 -14.40 13.70
N GLU A 167 0.23 -14.42 12.44
CA GLU A 167 0.72 -15.37 11.44
C GLU A 167 1.12 -14.66 10.13
N ILE A 168 2.05 -15.26 9.41
CA ILE A 168 2.53 -14.73 8.13
C ILE A 168 1.56 -15.13 7.03
N LYS A 169 1.02 -14.13 6.32
CA LYS A 169 0.24 -14.35 5.11
C LYS A 169 1.02 -13.84 3.89
N SER A 170 0.88 -14.55 2.77
CA SER A 170 1.43 -14.12 1.47
C SER A 170 0.29 -13.60 0.61
N VAL A 171 0.50 -12.46 -0.05
CA VAL A 171 -0.54 -11.85 -0.87
C VAL A 171 -0.71 -12.63 -2.18
N ASP A 172 -1.94 -12.88 -2.61
CA ASP A 172 -2.19 -13.48 -3.93
C ASP A 172 -1.98 -12.49 -5.09
N LYS A 173 -1.53 -12.99 -6.24
CA LYS A 173 -1.30 -12.19 -7.46
C LYS A 173 -2.50 -11.32 -7.84
N GLN A 174 -3.73 -11.83 -7.68
CA GLN A 174 -4.97 -11.16 -8.10
C GLN A 174 -5.22 -9.81 -7.41
N TYR A 175 -4.61 -9.59 -6.25
CA TYR A 175 -4.76 -8.38 -5.45
C TYR A 175 -3.85 -7.24 -5.93
N ILE A 176 -2.91 -7.48 -6.86
CA ILE A 176 -2.08 -6.44 -7.45
C ILE A 176 -2.40 -6.37 -8.93
N GLN A 177 -3.01 -5.28 -9.37
CA GLN A 177 -3.45 -5.09 -10.74
C GLN A 177 -2.77 -3.88 -11.33
N VAL A 178 -2.21 -4.00 -12.52
CA VAL A 178 -1.58 -2.89 -13.23
C VAL A 178 -2.21 -2.80 -14.60
N LYS A 179 -2.67 -1.60 -14.99
CA LYS A 179 -3.29 -1.32 -16.28
C LYS A 179 -2.50 -0.22 -16.97
N ASN A 180 -2.03 -0.44 -18.19
CA ASN A 180 -1.42 0.59 -19.02
C ASN A 180 -2.38 0.96 -20.15
N ASN A 181 -2.88 2.21 -20.14
CA ASN A 181 -3.90 2.68 -21.09
C ASN A 181 -5.09 1.70 -21.21
N THR A 182 -5.62 1.24 -20.07
CA THR A 182 -6.70 0.23 -19.90
C THR A 182 -6.32 -1.23 -20.16
N GLN A 183 -5.19 -1.51 -20.80
CA GLN A 183 -4.73 -2.87 -21.04
C GLN A 183 -4.07 -3.45 -19.76
N PRO A 184 -4.48 -4.64 -19.28
CA PRO A 184 -3.81 -5.29 -18.17
C PRO A 184 -2.32 -5.53 -18.48
N VAL A 185 -1.47 -5.32 -17.50
CA VAL A 185 -0.05 -5.68 -17.51
C VAL A 185 0.12 -6.88 -16.59
N ASP A 186 0.69 -7.96 -17.09
CA ASP A 186 0.85 -9.16 -16.28
C ASP A 186 2.00 -9.00 -15.26
N ILE A 187 2.04 -9.85 -14.24
CA ILE A 187 3.14 -9.92 -13.27
C ILE A 187 3.93 -11.19 -13.52
N LYS A 188 5.26 -11.06 -13.71
CA LYS A 188 6.18 -12.18 -13.86
C LYS A 188 6.01 -13.14 -12.69
N GLN A 189 6.11 -14.43 -13.00
CA GLN A 189 5.93 -15.50 -12.03
C GLN A 189 6.70 -15.21 -10.74
N ASP A 190 6.00 -15.35 -9.61
CA ASP A 190 6.49 -15.22 -8.25
C ASP A 190 6.90 -13.82 -7.78
N GLU A 191 6.92 -12.80 -8.63
CA GLU A 191 7.30 -11.44 -8.21
C GLU A 191 6.35 -10.86 -7.14
N TRP A 192 5.07 -11.23 -7.15
CA TRP A 192 4.10 -10.78 -6.13
C TRP A 192 4.37 -11.37 -4.74
N LYS A 193 5.10 -12.51 -4.64
CA LYS A 193 5.39 -13.19 -3.36
C LYS A 193 6.29 -12.35 -2.45
N VAL A 194 6.86 -11.25 -2.95
CA VAL A 194 7.57 -10.26 -2.13
C VAL A 194 6.63 -9.59 -1.12
N PHE A 195 5.32 -9.55 -1.39
CA PHE A 195 4.32 -9.04 -0.45
C PHE A 195 3.90 -10.16 0.51
N LYS A 196 4.51 -10.11 1.68
CA LYS A 196 4.14 -10.90 2.86
C LYS A 196 3.94 -9.94 4.02
N TYR A 197 3.06 -10.29 4.92
CA TYR A 197 2.74 -9.47 6.08
C TYR A 197 2.29 -10.35 7.25
N LEU A 198 2.41 -9.82 8.45
CA LEU A 198 1.82 -10.42 9.65
C LEU A 198 0.39 -9.91 9.83
N THR A 199 -0.51 -10.85 10.09
CA THR A 199 -1.93 -10.61 10.42
C THR A 199 -2.25 -11.27 11.75
N PRO A 200 -3.18 -10.73 12.56
CA PRO A 200 -3.75 -11.44 13.70
C PRO A 200 -4.21 -12.84 13.30
N LYS A 201 -3.85 -13.84 14.11
CA LYS A 201 -4.33 -15.21 13.97
C LYS A 201 -5.76 -15.30 14.50
N LEU A 202 -6.67 -15.80 13.67
CA LEU A 202 -8.07 -16.06 14.04
C LEU A 202 -8.21 -17.34 14.86
#